data_AF-A0A2N2A4T2-F1
#
_entry.id   AF-A0A2N2A4T2-F1
#
_cell.length_a   1.000
_cell.length_b   1.000
_cell.length_c   1.000
_cell.angle_alpha   90.00
_cell.angle_beta   90.00
_cell.angle_gamma   90.00
#
_symmetry.space_group_name_H-M   'P 1'
#
loop_
_entity.id
_entity.type
_entity.pdbx_description
1 polymer ?
#
loop_
_entity_poly.entity_id
_entity_poly.type
_entity_poly.pdbx_seq_one_letter_code
_entity_poly.pdbx_strand_id
1 'polypeptide(L)' 'MDINAISSSYSDMMVAAGNLWYLWLSAFLIPGIIMGIFTAKLAKKKGYHGYFFTGFFFNLVGLIYVVGLPLARDRQD' A
#
# COMPACT_ATOMS: atom_id res chain seq x y z
N MET A 1 -46.08 8.43 14.03
CA MET A 1 -44.69 8.22 13.58
C MET A 1 -43.79 8.76 14.67
N ASP A 2 -42.89 7.92 15.20
CA ASP A 2 -42.07 8.28 16.36
C ASP A 2 -40.81 9.05 15.91
N ILE A 3 -40.75 10.34 16.23
CA ILE A 3 -39.67 11.24 15.81
C ILE A 3 -38.33 10.83 16.43
N ASN A 4 -38.35 10.17 17.59
CA ASN A 4 -37.13 9.72 18.26
C ASN A 4 -36.48 8.56 17.52
N ALA A 5 -37.27 7.60 17.04
CA ALA A 5 -36.78 6.48 16.23
C ALA A 5 -36.18 6.94 14.89
N ILE A 6 -36.77 7.98 14.30
CA ILE A 6 -36.28 8.63 13.08
C ILE A 6 -34.91 9.30 13.36
N SER A 7 -34.78 10.05 14.47
CA SER A 7 -33.51 10.70 14.83
C SER A 7 -32.37 9.71 15.12
N SER A 8 -32.66 8.58 15.78
CA SER A 8 -31.65 7.55 16.08
C SER A 8 -31.13 6.89 14.78
N SER A 9 -32.04 6.62 13.84
CA SER A 9 -31.67 6.02 12.55
C SER A 9 -30.70 6.92 11.76
N TYR A 10 -30.92 8.24 11.78
CA TYR A 10 -30.00 9.18 11.12
C TYR A 10 -28.63 9.25 11.80
N SER A 11 -28.57 9.25 13.13
CA SER A 11 -27.29 9.24 13.85
C SER A 11 -26.49 7.97 13.59
N ASP A 12 -27.14 6.80 13.52
CA ASP A 12 -26.46 5.53 13.26
C ASP A 12 -25.89 5.47 11.83
N MET A 13 -26.62 6.01 10.85
CA MET A 13 -26.11 6.13 9.48
C MET A 13 -24.93 7.11 9.36
N MET A 14 -24.95 8.23 10.08
CA MET A 14 -23.84 9.19 10.09
C MET A 14 -22.58 8.62 10.76
N VAL A 15 -22.73 7.84 11.83
CA VAL A 15 -21.61 7.13 12.50
C VAL A 15 -21.02 6.05 11.58
N ALA A 16 -21.86 5.28 10.89
CA ALA A 16 -21.42 4.30 9.91
C ALA A 16 -20.65 4.96 8.74
N ALA A 17 -21.12 6.10 8.24
CA ALA A 17 -20.45 6.86 7.19
C ALA A 17 -19.11 7.48 7.67
N GLY A 18 -19.06 7.98 8.91
CA GLY A 18 -17.83 8.54 9.50
C GLY A 18 -16.72 7.51 9.70
N ASN A 19 -17.07 6.23 9.84
CA ASN A 19 -16.09 5.17 10.06
C ASN A 19 -15.39 4.71 8.76
N LEU A 20 -15.85 5.08 7.56
CA LEU A 20 -15.29 4.58 6.28
C LEU A 20 -13.83 5.00 6.00
N TRP A 21 -13.22 5.83 6.85
CA TRP A 21 -11.83 6.28 6.73
C TRP A 21 -10.81 5.14 6.64
N TYR A 22 -11.01 4.04 7.40
CA TYR A 22 -10.09 2.89 7.35
C TYR A 22 -10.08 2.18 6.00
N LEU A 23 -11.18 2.27 5.22
CA LEU A 23 -11.24 1.68 3.87
C LEU A 23 -10.30 2.41 2.91
N TRP A 24 -10.25 3.74 2.99
CA TRP A 24 -9.33 4.55 2.20
C TRP A 24 -7.87 4.23 2.54
N LEU A 25 -7.57 4.10 3.83
CA LEU A 25 -6.25 3.70 4.32
C LEU A 25 -5.86 2.31 3.81
N SER A 26 -6.76 1.33 3.92
CA SER A 26 -6.53 -0.05 3.46
C SER A 26 -6.37 -0.13 1.94
N ALA A 27 -7.18 0.61 1.18
CA ALA A 27 -7.12 0.67 -0.27
C ALA A 27 -5.79 1.24 -0.79
N PHE A 28 -5.12 2.11 -0.03
CA PHE A 28 -3.80 2.63 -0.39
C PHE A 28 -2.66 1.75 0.14
N LEU A 29 -2.81 1.23 1.36
CA LEU A 29 -1.78 0.49 2.06
C LEU A 29 -1.54 -0.90 1.43
N ILE A 30 -2.59 -1.65 1.10
CA ILE A 30 -2.49 -2.99 0.52
C ILE A 30 -1.69 -2.99 -0.79
N PRO A 31 -2.03 -2.19 -1.83
CA PRO A 31 -1.26 -2.17 -3.06
C PRO A 31 0.17 -1.65 -2.85
N GLY A 32 0.39 -0.70 -1.92
CA GLY A 32 1.74 -0.27 -1.53
C GLY A 32 2.59 -1.42 -0.99
N ILE A 33 2.04 -2.23 -0.07
CA ILE A 33 2.74 -3.41 0.49
C ILE A 33 3.05 -4.42 -0.62
N ILE A 34 2.09 -4.74 -1.48
CA ILE A 34 2.28 -5.68 -2.58
C ILE A 34 3.43 -5.20 -3.49
N MET A 35 3.41 -3.92 -3.87
CA MET A 35 4.45 -3.35 -4.74
C MET A 35 5.82 -3.28 -4.05
N GLY A 36 5.86 -2.97 -2.76
CA GLY A 36 7.05 -3.04 -1.93
C GLY A 36 7.65 -4.45 -1.90
N ILE A 37 6.83 -5.50 -1.72
CA ILE A 37 7.29 -6.89 -1.73
C ILE A 37 7.85 -7.28 -3.10
N PHE A 38 7.18 -6.92 -4.19
CA PHE A 38 7.67 -7.18 -5.55
C PHE A 38 9.03 -6.52 -5.81
N THR A 39 9.15 -5.25 -5.42
CA THR A 39 10.36 -4.44 -5.55
C THR A 39 11.51 -5.04 -4.72
N ALA A 40 11.24 -5.46 -3.49
CA ALA A 40 12.21 -6.14 -2.62
C ALA A 40 12.67 -7.49 -3.18
N LYS A 41 11.74 -8.30 -3.72
CA LYS A 41 12.08 -9.59 -4.35
C LYS A 41 12.94 -9.42 -5.60
N LEU A 42 12.62 -8.43 -6.45
CA LEU A 42 13.41 -8.10 -7.63
C LEU A 42 14.81 -7.62 -7.25
N ALA A 43 14.92 -6.72 -6.28
CA ALA A 43 16.20 -6.25 -5.76
C ALA A 43 17.04 -7.40 -5.20
N LYS A 44 16.44 -8.27 -4.38
CA LYS A 44 17.13 -9.45 -3.81
C LYS A 44 17.66 -10.37 -4.90
N LYS A 45 16.89 -10.60 -5.97
CA LYS A 45 17.32 -11.40 -7.13
C LYS A 45 18.52 -10.77 -7.87
N LYS A 46 18.63 -9.44 -7.81
CA LYS A 46 19.74 -8.67 -8.38
C LYS A 46 20.92 -8.47 -7.43
N GLY A 47 20.87 -8.99 -6.20
CA GLY A 47 21.92 -8.86 -5.17
C GLY A 47 21.74 -7.67 -4.21
N TYR A 48 20.70 -6.87 -4.39
CA TYR A 48 20.45 -5.69 -3.58
C TYR A 48 19.47 -5.95 -2.43
N HIS A 49 19.78 -5.41 -1.25
CA HIS A 49 18.94 -5.50 -0.05
C HIS A 49 18.31 -4.13 0.26
N GLY A 50 17.11 -4.11 0.84
CA GLY A 50 16.49 -2.88 1.39
C GLY A 50 15.50 -2.12 0.49
N TYR A 51 15.29 -2.53 -0.77
CA TYR A 51 14.40 -1.84 -1.71
C TYR A 51 12.89 -2.11 -1.51
N PHE A 52 12.48 -2.59 -0.35
CA PHE A 52 11.07 -2.72 0.01
C PHE A 52 10.42 -1.33 0.13
N PHE A 53 11.09 -0.40 0.80
CA PHE A 53 10.56 0.93 1.06
C PHE A 53 10.42 1.78 -0.20
N THR A 54 11.32 1.61 -1.17
CA THR A 54 11.22 2.31 -2.46
C THR A 54 9.96 1.88 -3.21
N GLY A 55 9.67 0.57 -3.27
CA GLY A 55 8.43 0.07 -3.86
C GLY A 55 7.17 0.40 -3.06
N PHE A 56 7.28 0.50 -1.73
CA PHE A 56 6.14 0.79 -0.85
C PHE A 56 5.71 2.26 -0.93
N PHE A 57 6.65 3.22 -0.85
CA PHE A 57 6.33 4.65 -0.87
C PHE A 57 6.16 5.21 -2.28
N PHE A 58 6.97 4.76 -3.24
CA PHE A 58 6.95 5.27 -4.61
C PHE A 58 6.20 4.38 -5.59
N ASN A 59 5.59 3.27 -5.12
CA ASN A 59 4.77 2.33 -5.88
C ASN A 59 5.38 2.01 -7.26
N LEU A 60 4.82 2.55 -8.34
CA LEU A 60 5.28 2.37 -9.70
C LEU A 60 6.69 2.94 -9.94
N VAL A 61 6.98 4.13 -9.42
CA VAL A 61 8.29 4.79 -9.58
C VAL A 61 9.38 4.00 -8.87
N GLY A 62 9.08 3.47 -7.67
CA GLY A 62 9.98 2.59 -6.92
C GLY A 62 10.28 1.28 -7.63
N LEU A 63 9.29 0.72 -8.33
CA LEU A 63 9.46 -0.47 -9.16
C LEU A 63 10.36 -0.16 -10.37
N ILE A 64 10.09 0.91 -11.12
CA ILE A 64 10.89 1.30 -12.30
C ILE A 64 12.35 1.52 -11.90
N TYR A 65 12.59 2.14 -10.75
CA TYR A 65 13.93 2.34 -10.20
C TYR A 65 14.67 1.01 -9.99
N VAL A 66 14.05 0.02 -9.36
CA VAL A 66 14.66 -1.31 -9.14
C VAL A 66 14.78 -2.13 -10.42
N VAL A 67 13.88 -1.93 -11.38
CA VAL A 67 13.99 -2.53 -12.71
C VAL A 67 15.19 -1.95 -13.46
N GLY A 68 15.41 -0.63 -13.38
CA GLY A 68 16.53 0.07 -14.01
C GLY A 68 17.89 -0.15 -13.34
N LEU A 69 17.91 -0.59 -12.07
CA LEU A 69 19.14 -0.90 -11.36
C LEU A 69 19.94 -1.99 -12.11
N PRO A 70 21.21 -1.73 -12.46
CA PRO A 70 22.09 -2.74 -13.02
C PRO A 70 22.25 -3.88 -12.02
N LEU A 71 22.43 -5.12 -12.49
CA LEU A 71 22.75 -6.25 -11.62
C LEU A 71 23.91 -5.86 -10.71
N ALA A 72 23.81 -6.16 -9.40
CA ALA A 72 24.94 -5.98 -8.51
C ALA A 72 26.08 -6.78 -9.12
N ARG A 73 27.05 -6.04 -9.62
CA ARG A 73 28.27 -6.49 -10.25
C ARG A 73 29.02 -7.26 -9.19
N ASP A 74 28.74 -8.57 -9.11
CA ASP A 74 29.49 -9.66 -8.45
C ASP A 74 28.68 -10.99 -8.53
N ARG A 75 28.27 -11.40 -9.75
CA ARG A 75 28.31 -12.83 -10.12
C ARG A 75 29.53 -13.05 -11.01
N GLN A 76 30.68 -12.63 -10.51
CA GLN A 76 31.97 -13.12 -10.97
C GLN A 76 32.41 -14.14 -9.92
N ASP A 77 31.79 -15.32 -9.95
CA ASP A 77 32.28 -16.58 -9.37
C ASP A 77 31.56 -17.72 -10.11
#